data_AF-I3SFJ7-F1
#
_entry.id   AF-I3SFJ7-F1
#
_cell.length_a   1.000
_cell.length_b   1.000
_cell.length_c   1.000
_cell.angle_alpha   90.00
_cell.angle_beta   90.00
_cell.angle_gamma   90.00
#
_symmetry.space_group_name_H-M   'P 1'
#
loop_
_entity.id
_entity.type
_entity.pdbx_description
1 polymer ?
#
loop_
_entity_poly.entity_id
_entity_poly.type
_entity_poly.pdbx_seq_one_letter_code
_entity_poly.pdbx_strand_id
1 'polypeptide(L)'
;MKKNGFNPSPLDLFRSTHQRKDGTFVDKKSEHVDGAYVREMEDRTQRASEQNLPPPNELDVWRDVAGMKKGRIYGLGLESTVINKQYHGSCSSSSEWVRRSEFDQLRNTIMEETQRMVKQMMEERMQQPPMPTPNQEELETDESENEEDLGAFP
;
A
#
# COMPACT_ATOMS: atom_id res chain seq x y z
N MET A 1 -12.82 -11.91 -15.64
CA MET A 1 -12.26 -12.40 -16.92
C MET A 1 -10.91 -11.71 -17.12
N LYS A 2 -9.79 -12.44 -17.03
CA LYS A 2 -8.47 -11.93 -17.41
C LYS A 2 -8.25 -12.35 -18.87
N LYS A 3 -8.46 -11.44 -19.81
CA LYS A 3 -8.06 -11.65 -21.20
C LYS A 3 -6.78 -10.84 -21.39
N ASN A 4 -5.67 -11.58 -21.43
CA ASN A 4 -4.32 -11.09 -21.72
C ASN A 4 -3.74 -10.30 -20.52
N GLY A 5 -2.45 -10.47 -20.23
CA GLY A 5 -1.78 -9.87 -19.06
C GLY A 5 -1.67 -8.34 -19.06
N PHE A 6 -2.55 -7.65 -19.79
CA PHE A 6 -2.71 -6.20 -19.78
C PHE A 6 -3.81 -5.82 -18.80
N ASN A 7 -3.56 -4.78 -18.00
CA ASN A 7 -4.63 -4.17 -17.22
C ASN A 7 -5.66 -3.62 -18.22
N PRO A 8 -6.92 -4.08 -18.19
CA PRO A 8 -7.95 -3.61 -19.10
C PRO A 8 -8.10 -2.10 -18.96
N SER A 9 -8.23 -1.39 -20.08
CA SER A 9 -8.54 0.03 -20.04
C SER A 9 -9.87 0.25 -19.30
N PRO A 10 -10.07 1.38 -18.62
CA PRO A 10 -11.36 1.76 -18.03
C PRO A 10 -12.54 1.55 -19.00
N LEU A 11 -12.32 1.83 -20.29
CA LEU A 11 -13.32 1.64 -21.34
C LEU A 11 -13.64 0.15 -21.57
N ASP A 12 -12.64 -0.73 -21.60
CA ASP A 12 -12.84 -2.16 -21.81
C ASP A 12 -13.61 -2.78 -20.64
N LEU A 13 -13.22 -2.42 -19.42
CA LEU A 13 -13.92 -2.85 -18.22
C LEU A 13 -15.36 -2.36 -18.23
N PHE A 14 -15.58 -1.11 -18.61
CA PHE A 14 -16.90 -0.51 -18.68
C PHE A 14 -17.79 -1.22 -19.70
N ARG A 15 -17.32 -1.42 -20.93
CA ARG A 15 -18.06 -2.15 -21.97
C ARG A 15 -18.36 -3.58 -21.54
N SER A 16 -17.42 -4.26 -20.89
CA SER A 16 -17.65 -5.62 -20.39
C SER A 16 -18.75 -5.74 -19.32
N THR A 17 -19.02 -4.65 -18.60
CA THR A 17 -19.99 -4.63 -17.49
C THR A 17 -21.29 -3.91 -17.84
N HIS A 18 -21.29 -3.02 -18.83
CA HIS A 18 -22.42 -2.18 -19.22
C HIS A 18 -22.91 -2.42 -20.66
N GLN A 19 -22.32 -3.38 -21.38
CA GLN A 19 -22.90 -3.90 -22.62
C GLN A 19 -23.45 -5.31 -22.43
N ARG A 20 -24.55 -5.57 -23.14
CA ARG A 20 -25.13 -6.90 -23.30
C ARG A 20 -24.32 -7.70 -24.33
N LYS A 21 -24.64 -8.98 -24.46
CA LYS A 21 -23.98 -9.89 -25.42
C LYS A 21 -24.17 -9.48 -26.89
N ASP A 22 -25.21 -8.70 -27.18
CA ASP A 22 -25.51 -8.13 -28.50
C ASP A 22 -24.77 -6.79 -28.75
N GLY A 23 -23.95 -6.32 -27.80
CA GLY A 23 -23.22 -5.05 -27.89
C GLY A 23 -24.05 -3.82 -27.50
N THR A 24 -25.33 -3.96 -27.16
CA THR A 24 -26.17 -2.84 -26.74
C THR A 24 -25.89 -2.45 -25.29
N PHE A 25 -25.98 -1.16 -24.99
CA PHE A 25 -25.81 -0.65 -23.63
C PHE A 25 -27.00 -1.01 -22.73
N VAL A 26 -26.72 -1.23 -21.44
CA VAL A 26 -27.74 -1.56 -20.46
C VAL A 26 -28.70 -0.40 -20.17
N ASP A 27 -28.25 0.84 -20.35
CA ASP A 27 -29.04 2.06 -20.22
C ASP A 27 -28.51 3.19 -21.12
N LYS A 28 -29.30 4.26 -21.29
CA LYS A 28 -28.90 5.44 -22.09
C LYS A 28 -27.72 6.20 -21.48
N LYS A 29 -27.54 6.11 -20.16
CA LYS A 29 -26.46 6.82 -19.47
C LYS A 29 -25.11 6.21 -19.82
N SER A 30 -25.02 4.90 -19.85
CA SER A 30 -23.80 4.16 -20.18
C SER A 30 -23.42 4.35 -21.63
N GLU A 31 -24.38 4.35 -22.56
CA GLU A 31 -24.16 4.73 -23.95
C GLU A 31 -23.59 6.15 -24.07
N HIS A 32 -24.18 7.11 -23.35
CA HIS A 32 -23.69 8.49 -23.34
C HIS A 32 -22.27 8.61 -22.78
N VAL A 33 -21.97 7.94 -21.67
CA VAL A 33 -20.65 7.98 -21.02
C VAL A 33 -19.58 7.35 -21.92
N ASP A 34 -19.87 6.21 -22.58
CA ASP A 34 -18.94 5.59 -23.53
C ASP A 34 -18.60 6.53 -24.69
N GLY A 35 -19.64 7.08 -25.34
CA GLY A 35 -19.45 8.00 -26.47
C GLY A 35 -18.76 9.30 -26.08
N ALA A 36 -19.09 9.86 -24.92
CA ALA A 36 -18.44 11.06 -24.40
C ALA A 36 -16.96 10.80 -24.06
N TYR A 37 -16.63 9.63 -23.50
CA TYR A 37 -15.26 9.28 -23.17
C TYR A 37 -14.40 9.12 -24.42
N VAL A 38 -14.88 8.38 -25.42
CA VAL A 38 -14.15 8.17 -26.67
C VAL A 38 -13.84 9.51 -27.34
N ARG A 39 -14.84 10.41 -27.40
CA ARG A 39 -14.67 11.75 -27.97
C ARG A 39 -13.66 12.60 -27.19
N GLU A 40 -13.77 12.62 -25.86
CA GLU A 40 -12.89 13.42 -25.00
C GLU A 40 -11.45 12.91 -25.04
N MET A 41 -11.25 11.59 -25.07
CA MET A 41 -9.92 10.98 -25.21
C MET A 41 -9.28 11.33 -26.55
N GLU A 42 -10.03 11.23 -27.66
CA GLU A 42 -9.55 11.58 -29.00
C GLU A 42 -9.16 13.07 -29.07
N ASP A 43 -10.03 13.95 -28.58
CA ASP A 43 -9.82 15.39 -28.57
C ASP A 43 -8.61 15.79 -27.71
N ARG A 44 -8.46 15.23 -26.51
CA ARG A 44 -7.28 15.48 -25.66
C ARG A 44 -6.00 14.91 -26.25
N THR A 45 -6.07 13.74 -26.88
CA THR A 45 -4.90 13.13 -27.55
C THR A 45 -4.46 13.96 -28.74
N GLN A 46 -5.41 14.46 -29.54
CA GLN A 46 -5.12 15.35 -30.66
C GLN A 46 -4.46 16.65 -30.17
N ARG A 47 -5.02 17.32 -29.17
CA ARG A 47 -4.42 18.53 -28.59
C ARG A 47 -3.04 18.30 -27.99
N ALA A 48 -2.86 17.17 -27.29
CA ALA A 48 -1.56 16.80 -26.74
C ALA A 48 -0.52 16.60 -27.85
N SER A 49 -0.91 15.93 -28.95
CA SER A 49 -0.04 15.75 -30.12
C SER A 49 0.33 17.08 -30.78
N GLU A 50 -0.63 18.00 -30.95
CA GLU A 50 -0.38 19.33 -31.52
C GLU A 50 0.57 20.17 -30.65
N GLN A 51 0.50 19.97 -29.33
CA GLN A 51 1.33 20.68 -28.34
C GLN A 51 2.62 19.95 -27.95
N ASN A 52 2.90 18.79 -28.56
CA ASN A 52 4.02 17.89 -28.20
C ASN A 52 4.03 17.53 -26.69
N LEU A 53 2.86 17.37 -26.09
CA LEU A 53 2.65 16.94 -24.71
C LEU A 53 2.50 15.41 -24.63
N PRO A 54 2.75 14.81 -23.45
CA PRO A 54 2.48 13.39 -23.25
C PRO A 54 0.98 13.06 -23.43
N PRO A 55 0.64 11.80 -23.78
CA PRO A 55 -0.75 11.37 -23.90
C PRO A 55 -1.55 11.61 -22.61
N PRO A 56 -2.84 11.95 -22.72
CA PRO A 56 -3.69 12.18 -21.56
C PRO A 56 -3.87 10.90 -20.73
N ASN A 57 -3.94 11.06 -19.41
CA ASN A 57 -4.18 9.95 -18.50
C ASN A 57 -5.63 9.45 -18.65
N GLU A 58 -5.80 8.19 -19.05
CA GLU A 58 -7.11 7.57 -19.29
C GLU A 58 -8.07 7.67 -18.09
N LEU A 59 -7.56 7.51 -16.86
CA LEU A 59 -8.38 7.56 -15.64
C LEU A 59 -8.84 8.97 -15.31
N ASP A 60 -8.00 9.96 -15.58
CA ASP A 60 -8.36 11.36 -15.39
C ASP A 60 -9.49 11.76 -16.34
N VAL A 61 -9.36 11.39 -17.62
CA VAL A 61 -10.41 11.62 -18.62
C VAL A 61 -11.69 10.88 -18.25
N TRP A 62 -11.57 9.62 -17.80
CA TRP A 62 -12.73 8.84 -17.38
C TRP A 62 -13.44 9.48 -16.20
N ARG A 63 -12.70 9.96 -15.18
CA ARG A 63 -13.26 10.66 -14.03
C ARG A 63 -14.03 11.91 -14.47
N ASP A 64 -13.47 12.69 -15.39
CA ASP A 64 -14.06 13.95 -15.85
C ASP A 64 -15.39 13.70 -16.59
N VAL A 65 -15.45 12.64 -17.42
CA VAL A 65 -16.63 12.29 -18.22
C VAL A 65 -17.69 11.54 -17.42
N ALA A 66 -17.30 10.47 -16.73
CA ALA A 66 -18.24 9.60 -16.02
C ALA A 66 -18.73 10.22 -14.70
N GLY A 67 -17.94 11.14 -14.14
CA GLY A 67 -18.20 11.81 -12.88
C GLY A 67 -17.97 10.91 -11.66
N MET A 68 -18.01 11.55 -10.50
CA MET A 68 -17.83 10.90 -9.20
C MET A 68 -19.05 11.10 -8.32
N LYS A 69 -19.44 10.04 -7.59
CA LYS A 69 -20.46 10.11 -6.55
C LYS A 69 -19.96 9.41 -5.31
N LYS A 70 -19.95 10.13 -4.17
CA LYS A 70 -19.46 9.62 -2.87
C LYS A 70 -18.07 8.97 -2.99
N GLY A 71 -17.13 9.66 -3.63
CA GLY A 71 -15.76 9.19 -3.81
C GLY A 71 -15.57 8.04 -4.80
N ARG A 72 -16.65 7.55 -5.42
CA ARG A 72 -16.60 6.47 -6.41
C ARG A 72 -16.81 7.01 -7.82
N ILE A 73 -15.91 6.63 -8.73
CA ILE A 73 -16.00 6.90 -10.15
C ILE A 73 -17.05 5.97 -10.75
N TYR A 74 -17.98 6.54 -11.51
CA TYR A 74 -19.03 5.76 -12.17
C TYR A 74 -18.43 4.75 -13.17
N GLY A 75 -19.00 3.55 -13.23
CA GLY A 75 -18.58 2.49 -14.15
C GLY A 75 -17.35 1.66 -13.72
N LEU A 76 -16.59 2.07 -12.69
CA LEU A 76 -15.34 1.40 -12.27
C LEU A 76 -15.46 0.53 -11.00
N GLY A 77 -16.61 0.52 -10.33
CA GLY A 77 -16.83 -0.35 -9.17
C GLY A 77 -15.81 -0.14 -8.03
N LEU A 78 -15.34 -1.25 -7.43
CA LEU A 78 -14.34 -1.26 -6.35
C LEU A 78 -12.94 -0.80 -6.80
N GLU A 79 -12.61 -0.88 -8.09
CA GLU A 79 -11.34 -0.36 -8.62
C GLU A 79 -11.23 1.16 -8.41
N SER A 80 -12.36 1.85 -8.23
CA SER A 80 -12.37 3.26 -7.87
C SER A 80 -11.68 3.59 -6.55
N THR A 81 -11.61 2.67 -5.58
CA THR A 81 -10.98 2.95 -4.27
C THR A 81 -9.46 2.80 -4.31
N VAL A 82 -8.93 2.04 -5.26
CA VAL A 82 -7.47 1.92 -5.49
C VAL A 82 -6.92 3.24 -6.05
N ILE A 83 -7.74 3.95 -6.82
CA ILE A 83 -7.37 5.18 -7.53
C ILE A 83 -7.45 6.41 -6.62
N ASN A 84 -8.36 6.42 -5.64
CA ASN A 84 -8.53 7.55 -4.73
C ASN A 84 -8.06 7.20 -3.31
N LYS A 85 -6.76 7.42 -3.04
CA LYS A 85 -6.12 7.14 -1.73
C LYS A 85 -6.78 7.87 -0.55
N GLN A 86 -7.63 8.87 -0.81
CA GLN A 86 -8.28 9.70 0.21
C GLN A 86 -9.66 9.16 0.66
N TYR A 87 -10.21 8.10 0.04
CA TYR A 87 -11.60 7.69 0.31
C TYR A 87 -11.73 6.24 0.79
N HIS A 88 -11.84 6.06 2.12
CA HIS A 88 -12.23 4.81 2.77
C HIS A 88 -13.77 4.70 2.83
N GLY A 89 -14.41 4.53 1.67
CA GLY A 89 -15.86 4.44 1.56
C GLY A 89 -16.38 3.00 1.69
N SER A 90 -16.98 2.65 2.84
CA SER A 90 -17.62 1.37 3.13
C SER A 90 -18.51 0.88 1.99
N CYS A 91 -18.34 -0.36 1.54
CA CYS A 91 -19.26 -0.98 0.59
C CYS A 91 -20.25 -1.85 1.38
N SER A 92 -21.36 -2.20 0.75
CA SER A 92 -22.30 -3.18 1.30
C SER A 92 -22.72 -4.07 0.15
N SER A 93 -22.41 -5.36 0.26
CA SER A 93 -23.42 -6.43 0.23
C SER A 93 -22.72 -7.78 0.39
N SER A 94 -22.94 -8.45 1.53
CA SER A 94 -22.55 -9.83 1.88
C SER A 94 -21.04 -10.20 1.92
N SER A 95 -20.26 -9.98 0.86
CA SER A 95 -18.85 -10.44 0.79
C SER A 95 -17.85 -9.58 1.57
N GLU A 96 -18.18 -8.31 1.83
CA GLU A 96 -17.34 -7.41 2.64
C GLU A 96 -17.32 -7.82 4.13
N TRP A 97 -18.40 -8.38 4.64
CA TRP A 97 -18.49 -8.89 6.02
C TRP A 97 -17.61 -10.11 6.21
N VAL A 98 -17.65 -11.04 5.26
CA VAL A 98 -16.80 -12.24 5.25
C VAL A 98 -15.32 -11.82 5.19
N ARG A 99 -14.98 -10.88 4.31
CA ARG A 99 -13.60 -10.37 4.16
C ARG A 99 -13.10 -9.62 5.40
N ARG A 100 -13.95 -8.84 6.08
CA ARG A 100 -13.60 -8.20 7.36
C ARG A 100 -13.43 -9.21 8.48
N SER A 101 -14.31 -10.20 8.58
CA SER A 101 -14.18 -11.27 9.58
C SER A 101 -12.90 -12.08 9.40
N GLU A 102 -12.56 -12.46 8.17
CA GLU A 102 -11.29 -13.15 7.86
C GLU A 102 -10.08 -12.27 8.19
N PHE A 103 -10.15 -10.97 7.90
CA PHE A 103 -9.08 -10.01 8.21
C PHE A 103 -8.90 -9.81 9.71
N ASP A 104 -10.00 -9.68 10.47
CA ASP A 104 -9.97 -9.54 11.92
C ASP A 104 -9.44 -10.81 12.60
N GLN A 105 -9.81 -11.99 12.09
CA GLN A 105 -9.24 -13.27 12.54
C GLN A 105 -7.74 -13.32 12.31
N LEU A 106 -7.27 -13.01 11.10
CA LEU A 106 -5.84 -12.98 10.78
C LEU A 106 -5.07 -11.99 11.65
N ARG A 107 -5.64 -10.80 11.89
CA ARG A 107 -5.04 -9.77 12.75
C ARG A 107 -4.90 -10.27 14.19
N ASN A 108 -5.92 -10.94 14.72
CA ASN A 108 -5.88 -11.49 16.07
C ASN A 108 -4.85 -12.62 16.18
N THR A 109 -4.78 -13.52 15.20
CA THR A 109 -3.75 -14.58 15.16
C THR A 109 -2.34 -14.01 15.17
N ILE A 110 -2.07 -13.01 14.32
CA ILE A 110 -0.76 -12.34 14.29
C ILE A 110 -0.44 -11.69 15.64
N MET A 111 -1.41 -11.03 16.26
CA MET A 111 -1.21 -10.38 17.56
C MET A 111 -0.91 -11.40 18.67
N GLU A 112 -1.64 -12.51 18.70
CA GLU A 112 -1.39 -13.60 19.65
C GLU A 112 -0.03 -14.25 19.43
N GLU A 113 0.35 -14.55 18.19
CA GLU A 113 1.67 -15.10 17.88
C GLU A 113 2.79 -14.14 18.28
N THR A 114 2.62 -12.84 18.01
CA THR A 114 3.56 -11.80 18.42
C THR A 114 3.69 -11.77 19.94
N GLN A 115 2.58 -11.85 20.68
CA GLN A 115 2.61 -11.89 22.14
C GLN A 115 3.28 -13.16 22.68
N ARG A 116 3.04 -14.32 22.06
CA ARG A 116 3.70 -15.58 22.44
C ARG A 116 5.21 -15.50 22.22
N MET A 117 5.64 -14.96 21.08
CA MET A 117 7.06 -14.77 20.79
C MET A 117 7.72 -13.80 21.79
N VAL A 118 7.08 -12.67 22.08
CA VAL A 118 7.58 -11.71 23.08
C VAL A 118 7.67 -12.34 24.47
N LYS A 119 6.67 -13.13 24.86
CA LYS A 119 6.68 -13.85 26.14
C LYS A 119 7.82 -14.88 26.20
N GLN A 120 8.03 -15.64 25.12
CA GLN A 120 9.16 -16.57 25.03
C GLN A 120 10.51 -15.86 25.12
N MET A 121 10.69 -14.74 24.41
CA MET A 121 11.94 -13.96 24.49
C MET A 121 12.18 -13.40 25.91
N MET A 122 11.12 -12.97 26.59
CA MET A 122 11.23 -12.47 27.97
C MET A 122 11.53 -13.59 28.96
N GLU A 123 10.94 -14.76 28.77
CA GLU A 123 11.17 -15.96 29.58
C GLU A 123 12.57 -16.53 29.35
N GLU A 124 13.05 -16.57 28.11
CA GLU A 124 14.43 -16.93 27.78
C GLU A 124 15.43 -15.95 28.43
N ARG A 125 15.11 -14.65 28.40
CA ARG A 125 15.90 -13.62 29.12
C ARG A 125 15.91 -13.79 30.64
N MET A 126 14.87 -14.39 31.23
CA MET A 126 14.85 -14.70 32.67
C MET A 126 15.50 -16.05 33.02
N GLN A 127 15.66 -16.95 32.05
CA GLN A 127 16.35 -18.23 32.21
C GLN A 127 17.85 -18.15 31.89
N GLN A 128 18.34 -17.04 31.33
CA GLN A 128 19.77 -16.79 31.25
C GLN A 128 20.34 -16.61 32.67
N PRO A 129 21.40 -17.36 33.05
CA PRO A 129 22.09 -17.11 34.31
C PRO A 129 22.66 -15.68 34.31
N PRO A 130 22.81 -15.03 35.47
CA PRO A 130 23.45 -13.72 35.53
C PRO A 130 24.82 -13.83 34.84
N MET A 131 25.07 -12.92 33.89
CA MET A 131 26.38 -12.78 33.25
C MET A 131 27.45 -12.77 34.35
N PRO A 132 28.57 -13.51 34.20
CA PRO A 132 29.67 -13.38 35.14
C PRO A 132 30.10 -11.91 35.12
N THR A 133 29.90 -11.22 36.24
CA THR A 133 30.61 -9.96 36.49
C THR A 133 32.09 -10.28 36.37
N PRO A 134 32.88 -9.51 35.61
CA PRO A 134 34.33 -9.65 35.65
C PRO A 134 34.79 -9.53 37.10
N ASN A 135 35.37 -10.62 37.62
CA ASN A 135 35.91 -10.68 38.97
C ASN A 135 36.85 -9.50 39.19
N GLN A 136 36.52 -8.66 40.16
CA GLN A 136 37.51 -7.83 40.82
C GLN A 136 38.13 -8.71 41.92
N GLU A 137 39.07 -9.58 41.55
CA GLU A 137 40.04 -10.09 42.52
C GLU A 137 41.10 -9.00 42.70
N GLU A 138 40.93 -8.25 43.79
CA GLU A 138 41.95 -7.96 44.82
C GLU A 138 43.18 -8.89 44.70
N LEU A 139 44.44 -8.53 44.93
CA LEU A 139 45.13 -7.39 45.52
C LEU A 139 46.60 -7.86 45.50
N GLU A 140 47.58 -7.02 45.14
CA GLU A 140 48.84 -6.98 45.91
C GLU A 140 49.66 -5.76 45.51
N THR A 141 49.75 -4.87 46.49
CA THR A 141 50.82 -3.89 46.67
C THR A 141 52.16 -4.59 46.75
N ASP A 142 53.17 -4.06 46.06
CA ASP A 142 54.54 -4.12 46.58
C ASP A 142 55.27 -2.83 46.25
N GLU A 143 56.15 -2.48 47.18
CA GLU A 143 56.61 -1.14 47.51
C GLU A 143 57.72 -0.61 46.59
N SER A 144 57.88 0.71 46.68
CA SER A 144 59.08 1.52 46.47
C SER A 144 60.39 0.84 46.05
N GLU A 145 61.10 1.46 45.10
CA GLU A 145 62.34 2.21 45.41
C GLU A 145 63.10 2.72 44.15
N ASN A 146 63.75 3.88 44.35
CA ASN A 146 64.92 4.45 43.64
C ASN A 146 64.68 5.12 42.28
N GLU A 147 64.63 6.45 42.20
CA GLU A 147 65.73 7.45 42.29
C GLU A 147 66.59 7.55 41.02
N GLU A 148 66.97 8.81 40.73
CA GLU A 148 67.97 9.27 39.74
C GLU A 148 67.51 9.30 38.26
N ASP A 149 67.27 10.48 37.69
CA ASP A 149 68.37 11.27 37.11
C ASP A 149 67.83 12.39 36.19
N LEU A 150 68.64 13.43 36.15
CA LEU A 150 68.54 14.79 35.65
C LEU A 150 68.22 14.91 34.15
N GLY A 151 67.66 16.06 33.75
CA GLY A 151 67.75 16.46 32.33
C GLY A 151 66.87 17.62 31.90
N ALA A 152 67.34 18.83 32.19
CA ALA A 152 66.81 20.10 31.72
C ALA A 152 66.77 20.26 30.16
N PHE A 153 65.73 20.96 29.66
CA PHE A 153 65.70 22.07 28.66
C PHE A 153 66.54 21.99 27.35
N PRO A 154 66.09 22.60 26.23
CA PRO A 154 65.69 24.01 26.10
C PRO A 154 64.28 24.28 25.55
#